data_AF-A0A1X7GIU3-F1
#
_entry.id   AF-A0A1X7GIU3-F1
#
_cell.length_a   1.000
_cell.length_b   1.000
_cell.length_c   1.000
_cell.angle_alpha   90.00
_cell.angle_beta   90.00
_cell.angle_gamma   90.00
#
_symmetry.space_group_name_H-M   'P 1'
#
loop_
_entity.id
_entity.type
_entity.pdbx_description
1 polymer ?
#
loop_
_entity_poly.entity_id
_entity_poly.type
_entity_poly.pdbx_seq_one_letter_code
_entity_poly.pdbx_strand_id
1 'polypeptide(L)'
;QLGGPIVLVWDNVGLHLSRAMRAWITARDWLTVFQLPAYAPDLNPVEGIWSSLRRTSLANIAFADYTHLVTTVRRGLRQIQYRPAIITGCLIGTSLAMSPGDITH
;
A
#
# COMPACT_ATOMS: atom_id res chain seq x y z
N GLN A 1 2.84 -19.01 -0.52
CA GLN A 1 1.46 -18.51 -0.75
C GLN A 1 0.92 -18.12 0.62
N LEU A 2 0.36 -16.92 0.79
CA LEU A 2 -0.34 -16.56 2.03
C LEU A 2 -1.57 -17.48 2.09
N GLY A 3 -1.73 -18.27 3.15
CA GLY A 3 -2.67 -19.40 3.20
C GLY A 3 -4.16 -19.02 3.32
N GLY A 4 -4.59 -17.90 2.74
CA GLY A 4 -5.95 -17.38 2.84
C GLY A 4 -6.26 -16.30 1.79
N PRO A 5 -7.52 -15.84 1.73
CA PRO A 5 -7.97 -14.82 0.78
C PRO A 5 -7.22 -13.49 0.98
N ILE A 6 -6.92 -12.82 -0.12
CA ILE A 6 -6.23 -11.52 -0.15
C ILE A 6 -7.19 -10.46 -0.68
N VAL A 7 -7.29 -9.35 0.04
CA VAL A 7 -7.97 -8.15 -0.41
C VAL A 7 -6.93 -7.11 -0.83
N LEU A 8 -6.98 -6.67 -2.08
CA LEU A 8 -6.13 -5.61 -2.63
C LEU A 8 -6.97 -4.35 -2.82
N VAL A 9 -6.54 -3.24 -2.20
CA VAL A 9 -7.12 -1.91 -2.40
C VAL A 9 -6.09 -1.05 -3.11
N TRP A 10 -6.48 -0.40 -4.21
CA TRP A 10 -5.56 0.43 -5.01
C TRP A 10 -6.28 1.55 -5.75
N ASP A 11 -5.49 2.51 -6.23
CA ASP A 11 -5.96 3.65 -7.02
C ASP A 11 -6.12 3.32 -8.52
N ASN A 12 -6.53 4.33 -9.28
CA ASN A 12 -6.87 4.21 -10.70
C ASN A 12 -5.69 4.48 -11.64
N VAL A 13 -4.45 4.22 -11.22
CA VAL A 13 -3.29 4.28 -12.12
C VAL A 13 -3.57 3.39 -13.34
N GLY A 14 -3.29 3.88 -14.56
CA GLY A 14 -3.74 3.25 -15.80
C GLY A 14 -3.35 1.76 -15.96
N LEU A 15 -2.23 1.34 -15.35
CA LEU A 15 -1.83 -0.07 -15.30
C LEU A 15 -2.83 -0.95 -14.52
N HIS A 16 -3.39 -0.45 -13.42
CA HIS A 16 -4.41 -1.12 -12.61
C HIS A 16 -5.74 -1.27 -13.35
N LEU A 17 -6.00 -0.39 -14.32
CA LEU A 17 -7.23 -0.41 -15.13
C LEU A 17 -7.11 -1.29 -16.38
N SER A 18 -5.92 -1.73 -16.73
CA SER A 18 -5.64 -2.44 -17.98
C SER A 18 -6.41 -3.76 -18.10
N ARG A 19 -6.79 -4.12 -19.33
CA ARG A 19 -7.46 -5.40 -19.62
C ARG A 19 -6.63 -6.60 -19.18
N ALA A 20 -5.32 -6.54 -19.36
CA ALA A 20 -4.40 -7.58 -18.94
C ALA A 20 -4.44 -7.78 -17.42
N MET A 21 -4.45 -6.69 -16.66
CA MET A 21 -4.56 -6.74 -15.20
C MET A 21 -5.90 -7.31 -14.74
N ARG A 22 -7.02 -6.87 -15.36
CA ARG A 22 -8.35 -7.42 -15.06
C ARG A 22 -8.42 -8.92 -15.30
N ALA A 23 -7.91 -9.39 -16.44
CA ALA A 23 -7.88 -10.83 -16.76
C ALA A 23 -7.03 -11.63 -15.75
N TRP A 24 -5.89 -11.06 -15.32
CA TRP A 24 -5.04 -11.66 -14.31
C TRP A 24 -5.75 -11.77 -12.95
N ILE A 25 -6.48 -10.74 -12.53
CA ILE A 25 -7.26 -10.76 -11.29
C ILE A 25 -8.38 -11.80 -11.37
N THR A 26 -9.18 -11.81 -12.44
CA THR A 26 -10.32 -12.73 -12.58
C THR A 26 -9.94 -14.21 -12.62
N ALA A 27 -8.68 -14.51 -12.92
CA ALA A 27 -8.15 -15.88 -12.91
C ALA A 27 -7.79 -16.39 -11.50
N ARG A 28 -8.02 -15.61 -10.44
CA ARG A 28 -7.64 -15.92 -9.05
C ARG A 28 -8.83 -15.76 -8.13
N ASP A 29 -9.40 -16.88 -7.69
CA ASP A 29 -10.50 -16.93 -6.72
C ASP A 29 -10.11 -16.41 -5.33
N TRP A 30 -8.83 -16.52 -4.96
CA TRP A 30 -8.28 -16.06 -3.69
C TRP A 30 -8.04 -14.55 -3.63
N LEU A 31 -8.24 -13.80 -4.72
CA LEU A 31 -7.93 -12.37 -4.79
C LEU A 31 -9.17 -11.52 -5.04
N THR A 32 -9.53 -10.68 -4.07
CA THR A 32 -10.56 -9.65 -4.22
C THR A 32 -9.90 -8.29 -4.38
N VAL A 33 -10.32 -7.51 -5.38
CA VAL A 33 -9.74 -6.20 -5.67
C VAL A 33 -10.78 -5.10 -5.57
N PHE A 34 -10.50 -4.07 -4.76
CA PHE A 34 -11.29 -2.84 -4.65
C PHE A 34 -10.54 -1.67 -5.28
N GLN A 35 -11.19 -1.01 -6.23
CA GLN A 35 -10.69 0.23 -6.84
C GLN A 35 -11.22 1.42 -6.05
N LEU A 36 -10.32 2.32 -5.69
CA LEU A 36 -10.69 3.58 -5.06
C LEU A 36 -11.38 4.51 -6.08
N PRO A 37 -12.25 5.43 -5.61
CA PRO A 37 -12.76 6.50 -6.46
C PRO A 37 -11.63 7.30 -7.11
N ALA A 38 -11.88 7.84 -8.30
CA ALA A 38 -10.91 8.71 -8.96
C ALA A 38 -10.58 9.91 -8.07
N TYR A 39 -9.29 10.28 -8.00
CA TYR A 39 -8.80 11.41 -7.21
C TYR A 39 -9.14 11.34 -5.71
N ALA A 40 -9.15 10.14 -5.13
CA ALA A 40 -9.32 9.94 -3.68
C ALA A 40 -8.01 9.49 -2.99
N PRO A 41 -6.94 10.31 -2.99
CA PRO A 41 -5.68 9.96 -2.34
C PRO A 41 -5.86 9.76 -0.83
N ASP A 42 -6.81 10.46 -0.21
CA ASP A 42 -7.11 10.37 1.23
C ASP A 42 -7.67 9.00 1.63
N LEU A 43 -8.11 8.19 0.67
CA LEU A 43 -8.56 6.81 0.88
C LEU A 43 -7.46 5.77 0.60
N ASN A 44 -6.29 6.20 0.11
CA ASN A 44 -5.19 5.30 -0.23
C ASN A 44 -4.17 5.22 0.91
N PRO A 45 -4.10 4.11 1.67
CA PRO A 45 -3.24 4.02 2.85
C PRO A 45 -1.75 4.09 2.49
N VAL A 46 -1.39 3.84 1.22
CA VAL A 46 -0.01 4.00 0.75
C VAL A 46 0.47 5.45 0.86
N GLU A 47 -0.43 6.43 0.79
CA GLU A 47 -0.08 7.85 0.98
C GLU A 47 0.40 8.13 2.40
N GLY A 48 -0.20 7.49 3.40
CA GLY A 48 0.26 7.55 4.79
C GLY A 48 1.67 6.96 4.96
N ILE A 49 1.96 5.86 4.26
CA ILE A 49 3.29 5.24 4.23
C ILE A 49 4.30 6.18 3.57
N TRP A 50 3.96 6.78 2.43
CA TRP A 50 4.83 7.75 1.75
C TRP A 50 5.09 8.99 2.59
N SER A 51 4.05 9.49 3.26
CA SER A 51 4.15 10.62 4.18
C SER A 51 5.10 10.31 5.34
N SER A 52 4.97 9.13 5.93
CA SER A 52 5.87 8.64 7.00
C SER A 52 7.31 8.52 6.50
N LEU A 53 7.53 7.94 5.32
CA LEU A 53 8.85 7.77 4.73
C LEU A 53 9.54 9.12 4.47
N ARG A 54 8.80 10.09 3.92
CA ARG A 54 9.30 11.46 3.65
C ARG A 54 9.70 12.20 4.92
N ARG A 55 8.94 12.05 5.99
CA ARG A 55 9.20 12.72 7.29
C ARG A 55 10.26 12.04 8.14
N THR A 56 10.66 10.82 7.79
CA THR A 56 11.61 10.03 8.57
C THR A 56 12.85 9.70 7.76
N SER A 57 12.86 8.56 7.06
CA SER A 57 14.04 8.01 6.39
C SER A 57 14.56 8.85 5.22
N LEU A 58 13.75 9.78 4.69
CA LEU A 58 14.15 10.68 3.61
C LEU A 58 14.31 12.14 4.06
N ALA A 59 14.05 12.44 5.34
CA ALA A 59 14.12 13.80 5.84
C ALA A 59 15.58 14.30 5.81
N ASN A 60 15.79 15.49 5.26
CA ASN A 60 17.09 16.18 5.22
C ASN A 60 18.22 15.42 4.50
N ILE A 61 17.90 14.52 3.56
CA ILE A 61 18.91 13.80 2.77
C ILE A 61 19.04 14.43 1.39
N ALA A 62 20.26 14.85 1.04
CA ALA A 62 20.64 15.11 -0.34
C ALA A 62 21.15 13.81 -0.98
N PHE A 63 20.45 13.32 -2.00
CA PHE A 63 20.86 12.09 -2.69
C PHE A 63 21.98 12.39 -3.67
N ALA A 64 23.06 11.62 -3.57
CA ALA A 64 24.24 11.75 -4.42
C ALA A 64 24.04 11.12 -5.80
N ASP A 65 23.26 10.04 -5.86
CA ASP A 65 22.93 9.32 -7.09
C ASP A 65 21.64 8.50 -6.92
N TYR A 66 21.23 7.84 -8.00
CA TYR A 66 20.06 6.96 -8.04
C TYR A 66 20.18 5.76 -7.09
N THR A 67 21.38 5.18 -6.96
CA THR A 67 21.62 4.02 -6.10
C THR A 67 21.43 4.39 -4.63
N HIS A 68 21.91 5.55 -4.22
CA HIS A 68 21.71 6.12 -2.89
C HIS A 68 20.22 6.33 -2.64
N LEU A 69 19.49 6.94 -3.57
CA LEU A 69 18.03 7.11 -3.46
C LEU A 69 17.30 5.77 -3.26
N VAL A 70 17.52 4.80 -4.14
CA VAL A 70 16.85 3.49 -4.08
C VAL A 70 17.18 2.76 -2.79
N THR A 71 18.45 2.78 -2.36
CA THR A 71 18.88 2.10 -1.14
C THR A 71 18.24 2.72 0.10
N THR A 72 18.18 4.05 0.17
CA THR A 72 17.56 4.75 1.30
C THR A 72 16.05 4.53 1.35
N VAL A 73 15.35 4.60 0.21
CA VAL A 73 13.92 4.28 0.13
C VAL A 73 13.65 2.85 0.59
N ARG A 74 14.40 1.86 0.07
CA ARG A 74 14.25 0.45 0.47
C ARG A 74 14.49 0.24 1.96
N ARG A 75 15.50 0.91 2.52
CA ARG A 75 15.79 0.85 3.96
C ARG A 75 14.64 1.43 4.78
N GLY A 76 14.10 2.58 4.40
CA GLY A 76 12.98 3.20 5.11
C GLY A 76 11.71 2.38 5.04
N LEU A 77 11.38 1.83 3.86
CA LEU A 77 10.25 0.90 3.72
C LEU A 77 10.42 -0.36 4.58
N ARG A 78 11.64 -0.91 4.65
CA ARG A 78 11.94 -2.05 5.53
C ARG A 78 11.78 -1.67 7.01
N GLN A 79 12.18 -0.47 7.43
CA GLN A 79 11.94 0.00 8.80
C GLN A 79 10.45 0.11 9.12
N ILE A 80 9.64 0.62 8.19
CA ILE A 80 8.18 0.71 8.35
C ILE A 80 7.56 -0.70 8.43
N GLN A 81 8.04 -1.65 7.63
CA GLN A 81 7.58 -3.04 7.67
C GLN A 81 7.68 -3.67 9.07
N TYR A 82 8.68 -3.29 9.87
CA TYR A 82 8.86 -3.76 11.24
C TYR A 82 8.14 -2.89 12.31
N ARG A 83 7.34 -1.91 11.90
CA ARG A 83 6.59 -1.00 12.80
C ARG A 83 5.09 -1.11 12.53
N PRO A 84 4.42 -2.17 13.01
CA PRO A 84 3.01 -2.43 12.71
C PRO A 84 2.09 -1.27 13.08
N ALA A 85 2.38 -0.53 14.15
CA ALA A 85 1.60 0.65 14.56
C ALA A 85 1.53 1.75 13.47
N ILE A 86 2.58 1.94 12.67
CA ILE A 86 2.55 2.91 11.55
C ILE A 86 1.62 2.41 10.45
N ILE A 87 1.71 1.13 10.12
CA ILE A 87 0.90 0.48 9.09
C ILE A 87 -0.58 0.53 9.50
N THR A 88 -0.88 0.11 10.73
CA THR A 88 -2.23 0.17 11.31
C THR A 88 -2.75 1.61 11.36
N GLY A 89 -1.93 2.59 11.74
CA GLY A 89 -2.32 4.00 11.72
C GLY A 89 -2.72 4.51 10.33
N CYS A 90 -2.01 4.08 9.27
CA CYS A 90 -2.37 4.43 7.88
C CYS A 90 -3.69 3.78 7.44
N LEU A 91 -3.97 2.56 7.88
CA LEU A 91 -5.25 1.88 7.62
C LEU A 91 -6.42 2.53 8.37
N ILE A 92 -6.21 2.88 9.65
CA ILE A 92 -7.22 3.59 10.45
C ILE A 92 -7.56 4.93 9.80
N GLY A 93 -6.55 5.68 9.36
CA GLY A 93 -6.74 6.98 8.71
C GLY A 93 -7.53 6.95 7.40
N THR A 94 -7.69 5.76 6.80
CA THR A 94 -8.47 5.54 5.57
C THR A 94 -9.78 4.78 5.82
N SER A 95 -10.13 4.53 7.09
CA SER A 95 -11.26 3.68 7.49
C SER A 95 -11.20 2.24 6.93
N LEU A 96 -10.01 1.77 6.53
CA LEU A 96 -9.75 0.41 6.04
C LEU A 96 -9.25 -0.52 7.15
N ALA A 97 -9.23 -0.05 8.41
CA ALA A 97 -8.88 -0.88 9.54
C ALA A 97 -9.95 -1.96 9.76
N MET A 98 -9.56 -3.22 9.61
CA MET A 98 -10.43 -4.35 9.90
C MET A 98 -10.74 -4.39 11.40
N SER A 99 -12.02 -4.47 11.75
CA SER A 99 -12.39 -4.83 13.11
C SER A 99 -12.19 -6.35 13.26
N PRO A 100 -11.81 -6.86 14.45
CA PRO A 100 -11.62 -8.29 14.68
C PRO A 100 -12.85 -9.19 14.40
N GLY A 101 -14.01 -8.61 14.04
CA GLY A 101 -15.26 -9.32 13.72
C GLY A 101 -15.62 -9.40 12.23
N ASP A 102 -14.87 -8.78 11.33
CA ASP A 102 -15.28 -8.64 9.90
C ASP A 102 -14.99 -9.89 9.05
N ILE A 103 -14.44 -10.97 9.63
CA ILE A 103 -13.94 -12.16 8.90
C ILE A 103 -14.89 -13.37 8.92
N THR A 104 -16.11 -13.23 9.43
CA THR A 104 -17.13 -14.29 9.30
C THR A 104 -18.16 -13.90 8.27
N HIS A 105 -17.94 -14.31 7.01
CA HIS A 105 -18.98 -14.79 6.10
C HIS A 105 -18.37 -15.60 4.97
#